data_AF-A0ABD6CFS0-F1
#
_entry.id   AF-A0ABD6CFS0-F1
#
_cell.length_a   1.000
_cell.length_b   1.000
_cell.length_c   1.000
_cell.angle_alpha   90.00
_cell.angle_beta   90.00
_cell.angle_gamma   90.00
#
_symmetry.space_group_name_H-M   'P 1'
#
loop_
_entity.id
_entity.type
_entity.pdbx_description
1 polymer ?
#
loop_
_entity_poly.entity_id
_entity_poly.type
_entity_poly.pdbx_seq_one_letter_code
_entity_poly.pdbx_strand_id
1 'polypeptide(L)'
;MSSQVQEYVESPDLPEQIGGTPAFSRPEGWTCSTPWKRAQQEIDTGGPINDAERMVRLSDGEGVHRCTWALKGRTLLAECDCRGYQFHGGWCAHVASLWWQWINGEIVVNHLDTGREYPTPPAWLELDAPAQKHVFEDLTPAETDAYLSVELTDAGVREWARHTDRSPGTVGNQLRSAKDTLYGGVER
;
A
#
# COMPACT_ATOMS: atom_id res chain seq x y z
N MET A 1 -27.20 24.19 39.13
CA MET A 1 -27.18 24.41 37.66
C MET A 1 -27.03 23.04 37.02
N SER A 2 -28.15 22.42 36.64
CA SER A 2 -28.16 21.11 35.97
C SER A 2 -28.40 21.34 34.48
N SER A 3 -27.44 20.90 33.66
CA SER A 3 -27.54 20.87 32.21
C SER A 3 -28.64 19.89 31.81
N GLN A 4 -29.66 20.35 31.09
CA GLN A 4 -30.67 19.49 30.47
C GLN A 4 -30.10 18.94 29.17
N VAL A 5 -30.08 17.62 29.04
CA VAL A 5 -29.71 16.91 27.81
C VAL A 5 -30.86 17.07 26.81
N GLN A 6 -30.58 17.63 25.63
CA GLN A 6 -31.54 17.68 24.54
C GLN A 6 -31.65 16.29 23.90
N GLU A 7 -32.86 15.75 23.92
CA GLU A 7 -33.24 14.51 23.25
C GLU A 7 -33.33 14.75 21.74
N TYR A 8 -32.70 13.86 20.96
CA TYR A 8 -32.68 13.94 19.50
C TYR A 8 -34.04 13.50 18.94
N VAL A 9 -34.65 14.29 18.06
CA VAL A 9 -35.91 13.96 17.38
C VAL A 9 -35.60 13.72 15.91
N GLU A 10 -35.89 12.51 15.42
CA GLU A 10 -35.67 12.10 14.02
C GLU A 10 -36.56 12.91 13.05
N SER A 11 -35.98 13.34 11.94
CA SER A 11 -36.68 14.12 10.90
C SER A 11 -37.37 13.19 9.90
N PRO A 12 -38.69 13.34 9.64
CA PRO A 12 -39.46 12.44 8.79
C PRO A 12 -39.23 12.60 7.27
N ASP A 13 -38.40 13.56 6.85
CA ASP A 13 -38.24 13.94 5.44
C ASP A 13 -36.91 13.49 4.80
N LEU A 14 -36.16 12.57 5.44
CA LEU A 14 -35.00 11.92 4.82
C LEU A 14 -35.42 10.55 4.26
N PRO A 15 -35.09 10.21 2.99
CA PRO A 15 -35.38 8.89 2.45
C PRO A 15 -34.65 7.79 3.23
N GLU A 16 -35.32 6.63 3.34
CA GLU A 16 -34.89 5.43 4.06
C GLU A 16 -33.40 5.10 3.82
N GLN A 17 -32.70 4.78 4.91
CA GLN A 17 -31.29 4.40 4.95
C GLN A 17 -30.87 3.51 3.77
N ILE A 18 -29.95 4.00 2.93
CA ILE A 18 -29.23 3.14 2.00
C ILE A 18 -28.27 2.27 2.83
N GLY A 19 -28.64 1.02 3.05
CA GLY A 19 -27.81 -0.01 3.69
C GLY A 19 -28.14 -0.22 5.18
N GLY A 20 -28.83 -1.33 5.48
CA GLY A 20 -28.87 -1.91 6.82
C GLY A 20 -27.50 -2.47 7.22
N THR A 21 -27.40 -3.07 8.41
CA THR A 21 -26.19 -3.78 8.84
C THR A 21 -26.30 -5.28 8.53
N PRO A 22 -26.03 -5.77 7.30
CA PRO A 22 -25.41 -7.07 7.21
C PRO A 22 -23.96 -6.86 7.67
N ALA A 23 -23.61 -7.40 8.83
CA ALA A 23 -22.20 -7.61 9.13
C ALA A 23 -21.60 -8.36 7.93
N PHE A 24 -20.48 -7.85 7.42
CA PHE A 24 -19.74 -8.51 6.36
C PHE A 24 -19.55 -10.00 6.70
N SER A 25 -20.17 -10.89 5.92
CA SER A 25 -19.96 -12.33 6.02
C SER A 25 -19.07 -12.79 4.87
N ARG A 26 -17.97 -13.44 5.21
CA ARG A 26 -17.02 -13.97 4.24
C ARG A 26 -17.68 -15.08 3.40
N PRO A 27 -17.52 -15.09 2.06
CA PRO A 27 -17.98 -16.20 1.20
C PRO A 27 -17.36 -17.55 1.60
N GLU A 28 -18.11 -18.65 1.42
CA GLU A 28 -17.58 -20.01 1.58
C GLU A 28 -16.39 -20.25 0.63
N GLY A 29 -15.27 -20.71 1.18
CA GLY A 29 -14.02 -20.91 0.43
C GLY A 29 -13.04 -19.73 0.45
N TRP A 30 -13.31 -18.65 1.20
CA TRP A 30 -12.30 -17.62 1.46
C TRP A 30 -11.21 -18.18 2.39
N THR A 31 -10.16 -18.75 1.81
CA THR A 31 -9.14 -19.47 2.59
C THR A 31 -8.29 -18.51 3.42
N CYS A 32 -8.43 -18.60 4.74
CA CYS A 32 -7.31 -18.39 5.67
C CYS A 32 -6.28 -19.49 5.39
N SER A 33 -5.57 -19.40 4.27
CA SER A 33 -4.49 -20.33 3.94
C SER A 33 -3.50 -20.39 5.11
N THR A 34 -2.81 -21.52 5.28
CA THR A 34 -1.83 -21.70 6.36
C THR A 34 -0.87 -20.49 6.48
N PRO A 35 -0.35 -19.91 5.38
CA PRO A 35 0.40 -18.64 5.42
C PRO A 35 -0.28 -17.49 6.18
N TRP A 36 -1.56 -17.21 5.90
CA TRP A 36 -2.30 -16.10 6.51
C TRP A 36 -2.61 -16.31 7.99
N LYS A 37 -2.83 -17.56 8.41
CA LYS A 37 -3.02 -17.87 9.84
C LYS A 37 -1.74 -17.65 10.62
N ARG A 38 -0.62 -18.14 10.09
CA ARG A 38 0.72 -17.98 10.67
C ARG A 38 1.09 -16.51 10.80
N ALA A 39 0.86 -15.71 9.75
CA ALA A 39 1.12 -14.27 9.75
C ALA A 39 0.43 -13.49 10.89
N GLN A 40 -0.76 -13.94 11.33
CA GLN A 40 -1.55 -13.29 12.39
C GLN A 40 -1.23 -13.81 13.79
N GLN A 41 -0.65 -15.01 13.90
CA GLN A 41 -0.46 -15.71 15.18
C GLN A 41 1.00 -15.72 15.63
N GLU A 42 1.94 -15.71 14.68
CA GLU A 42 3.36 -15.79 14.98
C GLU A 42 3.99 -14.40 15.07
N ILE A 43 4.96 -14.29 15.96
CA ILE A 43 5.76 -13.08 16.12
C ILE A 43 6.90 -13.12 15.10
N ASP A 44 7.05 -12.06 14.29
CA ASP A 44 8.23 -11.84 13.46
C ASP A 44 9.31 -11.13 14.28
N THR A 45 10.46 -11.79 14.47
CA THR A 45 11.65 -11.19 15.12
C THR A 45 12.73 -10.80 14.11
N GLY A 46 12.34 -10.63 12.85
CA GLY A 46 13.19 -10.17 11.77
C GLY A 46 13.58 -8.70 11.86
N GLY A 47 14.16 -8.17 10.78
CA GLY A 47 14.60 -6.78 10.74
C GLY A 47 15.11 -6.34 9.36
N PRO A 48 15.18 -5.02 9.11
CA PRO A 48 15.63 -4.48 7.84
C PRO A 48 17.12 -4.78 7.59
N ILE A 49 17.46 -5.08 6.34
CA ILE A 49 18.84 -5.16 5.84
C ILE A 49 19.20 -3.86 5.14
N ASN A 50 18.30 -3.39 4.28
CA ASN A 50 18.40 -2.15 3.51
C ASN A 50 16.98 -1.69 3.13
N ASP A 51 16.86 -0.68 2.27
CA ASP A 51 15.57 -0.09 1.88
C ASP A 51 14.63 -1.08 1.15
N ALA A 52 15.18 -2.14 0.55
CA ALA A 52 14.43 -3.11 -0.24
C ALA A 52 14.27 -4.46 0.45
N GLU A 53 15.16 -4.85 1.35
CA GLU A 53 15.27 -6.20 1.85
C GLU A 53 15.25 -6.27 3.37
N ARG A 54 14.68 -7.35 3.89
CA ARG A 54 14.63 -7.64 5.32
C ARG A 54 14.70 -9.12 5.61
N MET A 55 15.18 -9.45 6.80
CA MET A 55 15.07 -10.79 7.36
C MET A 55 13.69 -10.93 8.01
N VAL A 56 13.08 -12.10 7.87
CA VAL A 56 11.84 -12.49 8.55
C VAL A 56 12.09 -13.79 9.32
N ARG A 57 11.68 -13.82 10.59
CA ARG A 57 11.78 -14.99 11.46
C ARG A 57 10.49 -15.12 12.25
N LEU A 58 9.64 -16.06 11.86
CA LEU A 58 8.38 -16.34 12.56
C LEU A 58 8.61 -17.32 13.73
N SER A 59 7.90 -17.12 14.84
CA SER A 59 8.10 -17.85 16.10
C SER A 59 7.98 -19.37 16.01
N ASP A 60 7.13 -19.89 15.13
CA ASP A 60 6.90 -21.33 14.98
C ASP A 60 7.62 -21.90 13.74
N GLY A 61 8.43 -21.07 13.06
CA GLY A 61 9.29 -21.46 11.95
C GLY A 61 10.73 -21.75 12.37
N GLU A 62 11.35 -22.76 11.77
CA GLU A 62 12.74 -23.12 12.09
C GLU A 62 13.80 -22.29 11.34
N GLY A 63 13.41 -21.44 10.38
CA GLY A 63 14.32 -20.71 9.49
C GLY A 63 14.15 -19.20 9.54
N VAL A 64 15.27 -18.47 9.37
CA VAL A 64 15.25 -17.05 9.01
C VAL A 64 15.30 -16.94 7.49
N HIS A 65 14.43 -16.13 6.91
CA HIS A 65 14.28 -16.00 5.47
C HIS A 65 14.53 -14.56 5.02
N ARG A 66 15.30 -14.38 3.95
CA ARG A 66 15.49 -13.07 3.33
C ARG A 66 14.32 -12.79 2.40
N CYS A 67 13.72 -11.61 2.58
CA CYS A 67 12.59 -11.16 1.80
C CYS A 67 12.88 -9.80 1.15
N THR A 68 12.51 -9.64 -0.10
CA THR A 68 12.38 -8.33 -0.76
C THR A 68 11.00 -7.80 -0.45
N TRP A 69 10.93 -6.58 0.08
CA TRP A 69 9.69 -5.92 0.49
C TRP A 69 9.82 -4.39 0.36
N ALA A 70 9.53 -3.88 -0.83
CA ALA A 70 9.66 -2.47 -1.18
C ALA A 70 8.69 -2.06 -2.29
N LEU A 71 8.45 -0.76 -2.43
CA LEU A 71 7.71 -0.19 -3.55
C LEU A 71 8.66 0.22 -4.68
N LYS A 72 8.29 -0.09 -5.93
CA LYS A 72 8.97 0.42 -7.14
C LYS A 72 7.91 0.72 -8.21
N GLY A 73 7.92 1.93 -8.74
CA GLY A 73 6.83 2.50 -9.54
C GLY A 73 5.49 2.32 -8.82
N ARG A 74 4.55 1.64 -9.47
CA ARG A 74 3.24 1.29 -8.88
C ARG A 74 3.18 -0.08 -8.20
N THR A 75 4.29 -0.80 -8.12
CA THR A 75 4.31 -2.22 -7.75
C THR A 75 4.93 -2.43 -6.37
N LEU A 76 4.33 -3.34 -5.60
CA LEU A 76 4.96 -3.92 -4.42
C LEU A 76 5.88 -5.06 -4.85
N LEU A 77 7.18 -4.89 -4.65
CA LEU A 77 8.16 -5.96 -4.76
C LEU A 77 8.06 -6.83 -3.52
N ALA A 78 7.59 -8.07 -3.69
CA ALA A 78 7.33 -9.02 -2.63
C ALA A 78 7.91 -10.38 -3.01
N GLU A 79 9.12 -10.69 -2.54
CA GLU A 79 9.78 -11.96 -2.81
C GLU A 79 10.34 -12.57 -1.52
N CYS A 80 10.40 -13.90 -1.44
CA CYS A 80 10.97 -14.61 -0.31
C CYS A 80 11.77 -15.82 -0.78
N ASP A 81 12.93 -16.05 -0.17
CA ASP A 81 13.81 -17.19 -0.48
C ASP A 81 13.29 -18.56 -0.01
N CYS A 82 12.20 -18.59 0.77
CA CYS A 82 11.64 -19.84 1.29
C CYS A 82 10.96 -20.65 0.17
N ARG A 83 11.01 -21.98 0.27
CA ARG A 83 10.33 -22.87 -0.69
C ARG A 83 8.82 -22.61 -0.79
N GLY A 84 8.19 -22.23 0.32
CA GLY A 84 6.75 -21.92 0.35
C GLY A 84 6.33 -20.79 -0.59
N TYR A 85 7.23 -19.88 -0.95
CA TYR A 85 6.96 -18.79 -1.89
C TYR A 85 6.55 -19.32 -3.26
N GLN A 86 7.27 -20.32 -3.76
CA GLN A 86 6.99 -20.95 -5.06
C GLN A 86 5.69 -21.77 -5.05
N PHE A 87 5.36 -22.40 -3.91
CA PHE A 87 4.18 -23.29 -3.80
C PHE A 87 2.87 -22.55 -3.50
N HIS A 88 2.92 -21.30 -3.05
CA HIS A 88 1.75 -20.51 -2.65
C HIS A 88 1.50 -19.28 -3.53
N GLY A 89 1.96 -19.30 -4.78
CA GLY A 89 1.72 -18.22 -5.74
C GLY A 89 2.25 -16.86 -5.25
N GLY A 90 3.40 -16.86 -4.56
CA GLY A 90 4.03 -15.65 -4.01
C GLY A 90 3.66 -15.33 -2.56
N TRP A 91 2.61 -15.91 -1.99
CA TRP A 91 2.13 -15.61 -0.62
C TRP A 91 2.53 -16.68 0.40
N CYS A 92 3.82 -16.79 0.70
CA CYS A 92 4.28 -17.60 1.82
C CYS A 92 3.97 -16.92 3.18
N ALA A 93 4.19 -17.64 4.29
CA ALA A 93 3.93 -17.09 5.63
C ALA A 93 4.77 -15.82 5.93
N HIS A 94 5.99 -15.73 5.40
CA HIS A 94 6.86 -14.56 5.58
C HIS A 94 6.31 -13.33 4.87
N VAL A 95 5.98 -13.46 3.58
CA VAL A 95 5.36 -12.38 2.78
C VAL A 95 4.01 -11.95 3.40
N ALA A 96 3.20 -12.92 3.84
CA ALA A 96 1.94 -12.64 4.52
C ALA A 96 2.16 -11.90 5.86
N SER A 97 3.20 -12.24 6.62
CA SER A 97 3.55 -11.55 7.86
C SER A 97 3.98 -10.10 7.60
N LEU A 98 4.77 -9.85 6.55
CA LEU A 98 5.17 -8.49 6.18
C LEU A 98 3.96 -7.64 5.77
N TRP A 99 3.05 -8.20 4.99
CA TRP A 99 1.79 -7.52 4.67
C TRP A 99 1.00 -7.19 5.94
N TRP A 100 0.86 -8.16 6.85
CA TRP A 100 0.14 -7.98 8.10
C TRP A 100 0.74 -6.88 8.99
N GLN A 101 2.07 -6.87 9.15
CA GLN A 101 2.76 -5.82 9.89
C GLN A 101 2.56 -4.44 9.23
N TRP A 102 2.61 -4.36 7.89
CA TRP A 102 2.50 -3.08 7.18
C TRP A 102 1.11 -2.46 7.30
N ILE A 103 0.05 -3.26 7.12
CA ILE A 103 -1.32 -2.75 7.26
C ILE A 103 -1.64 -2.30 8.71
N ASN A 104 -0.92 -2.84 9.69
CA ASN A 104 -1.05 -2.46 11.11
C ASN A 104 -0.11 -1.31 11.50
N GLY A 105 0.70 -0.78 10.57
CA GLY A 105 1.63 0.32 10.85
C GLY A 105 2.85 -0.08 11.68
N GLU A 106 3.15 -1.38 11.77
CA GLU A 106 4.26 -1.91 12.57
C GLU A 106 5.60 -1.83 11.83
N ILE A 107 5.55 -1.71 10.49
CA ILE A 107 6.72 -1.57 9.63
C ILE A 107 6.53 -0.43 8.63
N VAL A 108 7.62 0.19 8.24
CA VAL A 108 7.67 1.22 7.19
C VAL A 108 8.24 0.61 5.92
N VAL A 109 7.61 0.88 4.78
CA VAL A 109 8.05 0.39 3.46
C VAL A 109 8.59 1.54 2.64
N ASN A 110 9.78 1.38 2.06
CA ASN A 110 10.40 2.39 1.21
C ASN A 110 9.96 2.25 -0.25
N HIS A 111 9.86 3.39 -0.93
CA HIS A 111 9.71 3.46 -2.37
C HIS A 111 11.05 3.75 -3.03
N LEU A 112 11.59 2.77 -3.76
CA LEU A 112 12.96 2.78 -4.28
C LEU A 112 13.21 3.90 -5.29
N ASP A 113 12.23 4.27 -6.12
CA ASP A 113 12.44 5.35 -7.10
C ASP A 113 12.31 6.76 -6.49
N THR A 114 11.56 6.93 -5.40
CA THR A 114 11.24 8.26 -4.84
C THR A 114 11.95 8.53 -3.51
N GLY A 115 12.47 7.49 -2.85
CA GLY A 115 13.00 7.56 -1.49
C GLY A 115 11.94 7.78 -0.41
N ARG A 116 10.64 7.72 -0.74
CA ARG A 116 9.58 7.97 0.24
C ARG A 116 9.30 6.76 1.11
N GLU A 117 9.03 7.04 2.37
CA GLU A 117 8.59 6.08 3.37
C GLU A 117 7.06 6.01 3.45
N TYR A 118 6.54 4.79 3.55
CA TYR A 118 5.13 4.48 3.64
C TYR A 118 4.87 3.65 4.91
N PRO A 119 4.37 4.26 6.00
CA PRO A 119 4.04 3.53 7.22
C PRO A 119 2.82 2.62 7.07
N THR A 120 1.98 2.88 6.06
CA THR A 120 0.85 2.02 5.66
C THR A 120 0.79 1.93 4.14
N PRO A 121 0.13 0.91 3.56
CA PRO A 121 -0.03 0.82 2.11
C PRO A 121 -0.66 2.09 1.53
N PRO A 122 -0.08 2.67 0.46
CA PRO A 122 -0.65 3.85 -0.16
C PRO A 122 -1.92 3.52 -0.93
N ALA A 123 -2.83 4.50 -1.03
CA ALA A 123 -4.12 4.33 -1.71
C ALA A 123 -3.99 3.99 -3.21
N TRP A 124 -2.87 4.35 -3.85
CA TRP A 124 -2.60 4.05 -5.26
C TRP A 124 -2.08 2.62 -5.48
N LEU A 125 -1.76 1.86 -4.42
CA LEU A 125 -1.20 0.51 -4.55
C LEU A 125 -2.29 -0.48 -4.95
N GLU A 126 -2.07 -1.15 -6.07
CA GLU A 126 -2.91 -2.25 -6.55
C GLU A 126 -2.09 -3.55 -6.52
N LEU A 127 -2.53 -4.55 -5.74
CA LEU A 127 -1.78 -5.81 -5.56
C LEU A 127 -1.86 -6.75 -6.78
N ASP A 128 -3.01 -6.74 -7.46
CA ASP A 128 -3.28 -7.63 -8.60
C ASP A 128 -3.08 -6.94 -9.96
N ALA A 129 -2.52 -5.72 -9.96
CA ALA A 129 -2.20 -5.03 -11.19
C ALA A 129 -1.08 -5.77 -11.94
N PRO A 130 -1.18 -5.91 -13.28
CA PRO A 130 -0.09 -6.50 -14.06
C PRO A 130 1.19 -5.69 -13.84
N ALA A 131 2.31 -6.39 -13.63
CA ALA A 131 3.59 -5.75 -13.41
C ALA A 131 3.93 -4.81 -14.57
N GLN A 132 3.90 -3.49 -14.31
CA GLN A 132 4.27 -2.46 -15.26
C GLN A 132 5.79 -2.30 -15.29
N LYS A 133 6.48 -3.37 -15.69
CA LYS A 133 7.95 -3.40 -15.75
C LYS A 133 8.43 -2.29 -16.69
N HIS A 134 9.37 -1.48 -16.23
CA HIS A 134 10.05 -0.41 -16.98
C HIS A 134 9.24 0.86 -17.27
N VAL A 135 7.92 0.88 -17.09
CA VAL A 135 7.08 2.06 -17.38
C VAL A 135 7.51 3.31 -16.58
N PHE A 136 7.98 3.11 -15.35
CA PHE A 136 8.39 4.19 -14.45
C PHE A 136 9.90 4.48 -14.49
N GLU A 137 10.70 3.74 -15.27
CA GLU A 137 12.17 3.90 -15.28
C GLU A 137 12.63 5.16 -16.03
N ASP A 138 11.79 5.68 -16.93
CA ASP A 138 12.04 6.91 -17.67
C ASP A 138 11.60 8.17 -16.90
N LEU A 139 10.99 8.01 -15.70
CA LEU A 139 10.60 9.13 -14.85
C LEU A 139 11.68 9.45 -13.81
N THR A 140 11.88 10.73 -13.55
CA THR A 140 12.67 11.17 -12.40
C THR A 140 11.95 10.84 -11.08
N PRO A 141 12.66 10.74 -9.94
CA PRO A 141 12.07 10.53 -8.62
C PRO A 141 10.92 11.49 -8.30
N ALA A 142 11.06 12.76 -8.67
CA ALA A 142 10.06 13.78 -8.38
C ALA A 142 8.84 13.72 -9.31
N GLU A 143 9.02 13.27 -10.55
CA GLU A 143 7.94 12.99 -11.51
C GLU A 143 7.13 11.77 -11.07
N THR A 144 7.81 10.68 -10.69
CA THR A 144 7.17 9.49 -10.11
C THR A 144 6.38 9.85 -8.87
N ASP A 145 6.96 10.59 -7.93
CA ASP A 145 6.26 11.02 -6.71
C ASP A 145 5.03 11.90 -7.01
N ALA A 146 5.16 12.87 -7.92
CA ALA A 146 4.05 13.73 -8.32
C ALA A 146 2.92 12.94 -8.99
N TYR A 147 3.26 12.01 -9.89
CA TYR A 147 2.28 11.16 -10.56
C TYR A 147 1.54 10.25 -9.58
N LEU A 148 2.28 9.50 -8.76
CA LEU A 148 1.67 8.57 -7.80
C LEU A 148 0.81 9.30 -6.76
N SER A 149 1.25 10.47 -6.29
CA SER A 149 0.54 11.17 -5.21
C SER A 149 -0.60 12.04 -5.72
N VAL A 150 -0.53 12.61 -6.93
CA VAL A 150 -1.54 13.56 -7.42
C VAL A 150 -2.47 12.98 -8.47
N GLU A 151 -1.97 12.16 -9.41
CA GLU A 151 -2.83 11.58 -10.45
C GLU A 151 -3.60 10.37 -9.92
N LEU A 152 -2.95 9.53 -9.11
CA LEU A 152 -3.53 8.26 -8.65
C LEU A 152 -4.20 8.34 -7.28
N THR A 153 -4.22 9.53 -6.65
CA THR A 153 -4.95 9.76 -5.41
C THR A 153 -5.78 11.04 -5.52
N ASP A 154 -6.61 11.32 -4.52
CA ASP A 154 -7.43 12.53 -4.47
C ASP A 154 -6.65 13.80 -4.05
N ALA A 155 -5.32 13.71 -3.82
CA ALA A 155 -4.54 14.87 -3.41
C ALA A 155 -4.39 15.89 -4.56
N GLY A 156 -4.72 17.16 -4.28
CA GLY A 156 -4.55 18.23 -5.28
C GLY A 156 -3.10 18.71 -5.40
N VAL A 157 -2.69 19.23 -6.57
CA VAL A 157 -1.32 19.78 -6.82
C VAL A 157 -0.86 20.76 -5.73
N ARG A 158 -1.74 21.68 -5.30
CA ARG A 158 -1.40 22.69 -4.28
C ARG A 158 -1.27 22.09 -2.89
N GLU A 159 -2.08 21.10 -2.58
CA GLU A 159 -2.02 20.36 -1.33
C GLU A 159 -0.73 19.55 -1.27
N TRP A 160 -0.44 18.82 -2.34
CA TRP A 160 0.78 18.01 -2.45
C TRP A 160 2.06 18.86 -2.39
N ALA A 161 2.05 20.00 -3.07
CA ALA A 161 3.14 20.98 -3.00
C ALA A 161 3.38 21.47 -1.57
N ARG A 162 2.33 21.77 -0.80
CA ARG A 162 2.44 22.17 0.60
C ARG A 162 2.97 21.02 1.47
N HIS A 163 2.48 19.82 1.26
CA HIS A 163 2.90 18.63 2.02
C HIS A 163 4.39 18.31 1.82
N THR A 164 4.93 18.61 0.63
CA THR A 164 6.32 18.28 0.25
C THR A 164 7.25 19.49 0.18
N ASP A 165 6.83 20.64 0.71
CA ASP A 165 7.59 21.90 0.67
C ASP A 165 8.12 22.28 -0.72
N ARG A 166 7.30 22.04 -1.76
CA ARG A 166 7.57 22.40 -3.14
C ARG A 166 6.66 23.54 -3.58
N SER A 167 7.06 24.25 -4.65
CA SER A 167 6.15 25.19 -5.28
C SER A 167 5.05 24.45 -6.07
N PRO A 168 3.79 24.94 -6.09
CA PRO A 168 2.74 24.33 -6.90
C PRO A 168 3.09 24.25 -8.40
N GLY A 169 3.84 25.23 -8.92
CA GLY A 169 4.32 25.21 -10.30
C GLY A 169 5.32 24.09 -10.56
N THR A 170 6.20 23.80 -9.60
CA THR A 170 7.15 22.68 -9.66
C THR A 170 6.40 21.35 -9.72
N VAL A 171 5.46 21.11 -8.80
CA VAL A 171 4.67 19.87 -8.77
C VAL A 171 3.82 19.72 -10.04
N GLY A 172 3.19 20.80 -10.51
CA GLY A 172 2.42 20.78 -11.75
C GLY A 172 3.26 20.48 -12.99
N ASN A 173 4.48 21.01 -13.06
CA ASN A 173 5.41 20.70 -14.16
C ASN A 173 5.87 19.24 -14.12
N GLN A 174 6.19 18.71 -12.93
CA GLN A 174 6.58 17.31 -12.72
C GLN A 174 5.45 16.36 -13.11
N LEU A 175 4.21 16.65 -12.68
CA LEU A 175 3.05 15.87 -13.05
C LEU A 175 2.81 15.88 -14.57
N ARG A 176 2.89 17.05 -15.21
CA ARG A 176 2.73 17.14 -16.67
C ARG A 176 3.81 16.33 -17.40
N SER A 177 5.08 16.49 -17.03
CA SER A 177 6.20 15.75 -17.60
C SER A 177 6.01 14.23 -17.46
N ALA A 178 5.58 13.78 -16.28
CA ALA A 178 5.27 12.37 -16.04
C ALA A 178 4.17 11.85 -16.97
N LYS A 179 3.07 12.60 -17.12
CA LYS A 179 1.97 12.23 -18.03
C LYS A 179 2.41 12.22 -19.48
N ASP A 180 3.23 13.18 -19.90
CA ASP A 180 3.77 13.25 -21.26
C ASP A 180 4.65 12.02 -21.57
N THR A 181 5.49 11.59 -20.62
CA THR A 181 6.30 10.37 -20.78
C THR A 181 5.43 9.10 -20.81
N LEU A 182 4.49 8.97 -19.87
CA LEU A 182 3.68 7.75 -19.71
C LEU A 182 2.61 7.58 -20.79
N TYR A 183 2.01 8.69 -21.26
CA TYR A 183 0.89 8.66 -22.21
C TYR A 183 1.26 9.21 -23.59
N GLY A 184 2.24 10.12 -23.68
CA GLY A 184 2.70 10.70 -24.95
C GLY A 184 3.62 9.77 -25.75
N GLY A 185 4.14 8.68 -25.16
CA GLY A 185 4.86 7.62 -25.86
C GLY A 185 3.97 6.61 -26.60
N VAL A 186 2.63 6.73 -26.50
CA VAL A 186 1.66 5.79 -27.11
C VAL A 186 1.29 6.18 -28.56
N GLU A 187 1.86 7.27 -29.10
CA GLU A 187 1.85 7.57 -30.54
C GLU A 187 3.27 7.48 -31.13
N ARG A 188 3.67 6.27 -31.53
CA ARG A 188 4.42 5.99 -32.78
C ARG A 188 4.59 4.51 -33.05
#